data_AF-V4AQN7-F1
#
_entry.id   AF-V4AQN7-F1
#
_cell.length_a   1.000
_cell.length_b   1.000
_cell.length_c   1.000
_cell.angle_alpha   90.00
_cell.angle_beta   90.00
_cell.angle_gamma   90.00
#
_symmetry.space_group_name_H-M   'P 1'
#
loop_
_entity.id
_entity.type
_entity.pdbx_description
1 polymer ?
#
loop_
_entity_poly.entity_id
_entity_poly.type
_entity_poly.pdbx_seq_one_letter_code
_entity_poly.pdbx_strand_id
1 'polypeptide(L)'
;MLDLSCAIFFSGPVLDNGEINFHCTCAGTMFSGPCNIEIREFLTCSNKDKSPEKCMEQFEAMFNCELDYPEIYDIKDKLEGVDDKASKTVKELDPETKES
;
A
#
# COMPACT_ATOMS: atom_id res chain seq x y z
N MET A 1 17.15 13.57 28.16
CA MET A 1 17.97 12.93 27.10
C MET A 1 17.02 12.12 26.26
N LEU A 2 16.43 12.73 25.23
CA LEU A 2 15.86 11.93 24.14
C LEU A 2 17.07 11.41 23.38
N ASP A 3 17.29 10.10 23.40
CA ASP A 3 18.45 9.47 22.78
C ASP A 3 18.60 9.96 21.34
N LEU A 4 19.75 10.57 21.05
CA LEU A 4 20.16 11.05 19.74
C LEU A 4 20.15 9.93 18.67
N SER A 5 20.10 8.68 19.13
CA SER A 5 19.88 7.46 18.34
C SER A 5 18.51 7.41 17.64
N CYS A 6 17.51 8.16 18.10
CA CYS A 6 16.17 8.17 17.50
C CYS A 6 16.05 9.14 16.31
N ALA A 7 16.91 10.18 16.25
CA ALA A 7 16.92 11.16 15.17
C ALA A 7 17.30 10.59 13.79
N ILE A 8 17.87 9.38 13.75
CA ILE A 8 18.25 8.71 12.49
C ILE A 8 17.08 7.92 11.89
N PHE A 9 16.04 7.60 12.67
CA PHE A 9 14.90 6.77 12.25
C PHE A 9 13.61 7.55 11.96
N PHE A 10 13.60 8.88 12.13
CA PHE A 10 12.42 9.73 11.87
C PHE A 10 12.40 10.33 10.47
N SER A 11 12.99 9.70 9.46
CA SER A 11 12.67 10.05 8.08
C SER A 11 11.18 9.76 7.85
N GLY A 12 10.42 10.79 7.49
CA GLY A 12 8.98 10.69 7.26
C GLY A 12 8.60 9.71 6.14
N PRO A 13 7.30 9.52 5.87
CA PRO A 13 6.82 8.57 4.85
C PRO A 13 7.25 8.96 3.41
N VAL A 14 7.67 10.21 3.21
CA VAL A 14 8.18 10.72 1.94
C VAL A 14 9.53 11.37 2.20
N LEU A 15 10.51 11.05 1.36
CA LEU A 15 11.86 11.60 1.38
C LEU A 15 11.90 13.01 0.77
N ASP A 16 12.96 13.76 1.01
CA ASP A 16 13.13 15.13 0.47
C ASP A 16 13.15 15.18 -1.07
N ASN A 17 13.48 14.06 -1.72
CA ASN A 17 13.44 13.90 -3.17
C ASN A 17 12.04 13.57 -3.71
N GLY A 18 11.02 13.40 -2.85
CA GLY A 18 9.65 13.06 -3.21
C GLY A 18 9.37 11.56 -3.35
N GLU A 19 10.34 10.68 -3.07
CA GLU A 19 10.15 9.23 -3.09
C GLU A 19 9.55 8.71 -1.77
N ILE A 20 8.84 7.59 -1.84
CA ILE A 20 8.26 6.96 -0.66
C ILE A 20 9.35 6.28 0.16
N ASN A 21 9.39 6.59 1.45
CA ASN A 21 10.30 5.96 2.39
C ASN A 21 9.73 4.64 2.92
N PHE A 22 10.02 3.55 2.25
CA PHE A 22 9.60 2.21 2.69
C PHE A 22 10.35 1.67 3.92
N HIS A 23 11.32 2.42 4.47
CA HIS A 23 12.07 2.07 5.66
C HIS A 23 11.57 2.75 6.94
N CYS A 24 10.55 3.61 6.85
CA CYS A 24 9.91 4.20 8.02
C CYS A 24 9.17 3.10 8.81
N THR A 25 9.43 2.97 10.12
CA THR A 25 8.90 1.88 10.97
C THR A 25 7.39 1.68 10.84
N CYS A 26 6.59 2.73 10.63
CA CYS A 26 5.14 2.63 10.43
C CYS A 26 4.73 2.06 9.06
N ALA A 27 5.48 2.39 8.00
CA ALA A 27 5.23 1.91 6.65
C ALA A 27 5.81 0.51 6.43
N GLY A 28 6.99 0.25 7.03
CA GLY A 28 7.71 -1.01 6.89
C GLY A 28 6.93 -2.23 7.41
N THR A 29 6.07 -2.05 8.42
CA THR A 29 5.21 -3.13 8.93
C THR A 29 4.04 -3.46 8.01
N MET A 30 3.54 -2.49 7.24
CA MET A 30 2.45 -2.74 6.29
C MET A 30 2.97 -3.39 4.99
N PHE A 31 4.22 -3.10 4.64
CA PHE A 31 4.90 -3.62 3.46
C PHE A 31 5.85 -4.79 3.78
N SER A 32 5.67 -5.45 4.93
CA SER A 32 6.35 -6.70 5.26
C SER A 32 5.44 -7.88 4.96
N GLY A 33 5.53 -8.40 3.74
CA GLY A 33 4.76 -9.55 3.26
C GLY A 33 5.28 -10.02 1.90
N PRO A 34 4.80 -11.16 1.38
CA PRO A 34 5.28 -11.72 0.12
C PRO A 34 4.95 -10.85 -1.11
N CYS A 35 3.93 -9.99 -1.02
CA CYS A 35 3.52 -9.06 -2.08
C CYS A 35 4.12 -7.66 -1.94
N ASN A 36 5.20 -7.52 -1.18
CA ASN A 36 5.75 -6.22 -0.86
C ASN A 36 6.35 -5.48 -2.07
N ILE A 37 6.78 -6.18 -3.10
CA ILE A 37 7.36 -5.59 -4.31
C ILE A 37 6.26 -4.89 -5.10
N GLU A 38 5.16 -5.59 -5.32
CA GLU A 38 3.99 -5.14 -6.08
C GLU A 38 3.32 -3.95 -5.38
N ILE A 39 3.20 -4.01 -4.04
CA ILE A 39 2.71 -2.88 -3.24
C ILE A 39 3.62 -1.65 -3.38
N ARG A 40 4.95 -1.84 -3.34
CA ARG A 40 5.91 -0.74 -3.52
C ARG A 40 5.79 -0.12 -4.91
N GLU A 41 5.65 -0.93 -5.95
CA GLU A 41 5.51 -0.46 -7.32
C GLU A 41 4.23 0.35 -7.53
N PHE A 42 3.10 -0.12 -7.02
CA PHE A 42 1.84 0.62 -7.07
C PHE A 42 1.94 1.97 -6.34
N LEU A 43 2.50 1.98 -5.14
CA LEU A 43 2.66 3.19 -4.34
C LEU A 43 3.62 4.19 -5.01
N THR A 44 4.73 3.72 -5.55
CA THR A 44 5.67 4.57 -6.30
C THR A 44 5.01 5.19 -7.52
N CYS A 45 4.23 4.40 -8.29
CA CYS A 45 3.48 4.92 -9.43
C CYS A 45 2.44 5.97 -8.99
N SER A 46 1.61 5.62 -7.99
CA SER A 46 0.54 6.48 -7.50
C SER A 46 1.07 7.81 -6.93
N ASN A 47 2.19 7.78 -6.22
CA ASN A 47 2.84 8.99 -5.70
C ASN A 47 3.43 9.86 -6.81
N LYS A 48 4.02 9.26 -7.85
CA LYS A 48 4.56 9.99 -9.00
C LYS A 48 3.47 10.67 -9.81
N ASP A 49 2.39 9.96 -10.10
CA ASP A 49 1.30 10.44 -10.95
C ASP A 49 0.17 11.15 -10.18
N LYS A 50 0.26 11.14 -8.84
CA LYS A 50 -0.73 11.67 -7.89
C LYS A 50 -2.15 11.14 -8.16
N SER A 51 -2.25 9.94 -8.70
CA SER A 51 -3.50 9.34 -9.16
C SER A 51 -3.38 7.82 -9.19
N PRO A 52 -4.16 7.09 -8.37
CA PRO A 52 -4.23 5.64 -8.41
C PRO A 52 -4.75 5.10 -9.77
N GLU A 53 -5.65 5.83 -10.41
CA GLU A 53 -6.32 5.44 -11.66
C GLU A 53 -5.35 5.30 -12.86
N LYS A 54 -4.19 5.95 -12.79
CA LYS A 54 -3.16 5.85 -13.81
C LYS A 54 -2.22 4.66 -13.62
N CYS A 55 -2.32 4.00 -12.46
CA CYS A 55 -1.43 2.93 -12.01
C CYS A 55 -2.18 1.61 -11.84
N MET A 56 -3.24 1.40 -12.64
CA MET A 56 -4.11 0.24 -12.53
C MET A 56 -3.39 -1.08 -12.85
N GLU A 57 -2.36 -1.06 -13.70
CA GLU A 57 -1.56 -2.25 -14.00
C GLU A 57 -0.80 -2.74 -12.75
N GLN A 58 -0.18 -1.82 -12.01
CA GLN A 58 0.52 -2.13 -10.77
C GLN A 58 -0.47 -2.50 -9.66
N PHE A 59 -1.63 -1.87 -9.63
CA PHE A 59 -2.71 -2.24 -8.72
C PHE A 59 -3.21 -3.67 -8.97
N GLU A 60 -3.40 -4.06 -10.22
CA GLU A 60 -3.81 -5.40 -10.59
C GLU A 60 -2.74 -6.44 -10.22
N ALA A 61 -1.46 -6.15 -10.47
CA ALA A 61 -0.35 -7.02 -10.05
C ALA A 61 -0.31 -7.21 -8.53
N MET A 62 -0.45 -6.13 -7.76
CA MET A 62 -0.54 -6.15 -6.31
C MET A 62 -1.73 -6.97 -5.83
N PHE A 63 -2.91 -6.73 -6.40
CA PHE A 63 -4.13 -7.42 -6.02
C PHE A 63 -4.08 -8.92 -6.34
N ASN A 64 -3.56 -9.28 -7.52
CA ASN A 64 -3.36 -10.68 -7.90
C ASN A 64 -2.39 -11.39 -6.97
N CYS A 65 -1.33 -10.72 -6.51
CA CYS A 65 -0.43 -11.30 -5.53
C CYS A 65 -1.15 -11.56 -4.20
N GLU A 66 -1.96 -10.63 -3.69
CA GLU A 66 -2.69 -10.85 -2.44
C GLU A 66 -3.60 -12.08 -2.53
N LEU A 67 -4.26 -12.30 -3.69
CA LEU A 67 -5.12 -13.47 -3.95
C LEU A 67 -4.41 -14.82 -3.79
N ASP A 68 -3.11 -14.87 -4.05
CA ASP A 68 -2.30 -16.08 -3.90
C ASP A 68 -1.97 -16.40 -2.43
N TYR A 69 -2.12 -15.44 -1.51
CA TYR A 69 -1.81 -15.60 -0.09
C TYR A 69 -2.99 -15.30 0.85
N PRO A 70 -4.12 -16.01 0.70
CA PRO A 70 -5.35 -15.74 1.45
C PRO A 70 -5.27 -16.08 2.94
N GLU A 71 -4.27 -16.85 3.37
CA GLU A 71 -4.04 -17.16 4.79
C GLU A 71 -3.42 -16.01 5.58
N ILE A 72 -2.79 -15.05 4.91
CA ILE A 72 -2.14 -13.90 5.53
C ILE A 72 -2.76 -12.57 5.11
N TYR A 73 -3.37 -12.52 3.92
CA TYR A 73 -4.20 -11.40 3.47
C TYR A 73 -5.66 -11.85 3.56
N ASP A 74 -6.42 -11.27 4.48
CA ASP A 74 -7.83 -11.60 4.70
C ASP A 74 -8.72 -10.88 3.67
N ILE A 75 -8.51 -11.26 2.41
CA ILE A 75 -9.16 -10.69 1.22
C ILE A 75 -10.37 -11.50 0.76
N LYS A 76 -10.51 -12.76 1.20
CA LYS A 76 -11.65 -13.62 0.84
C LYS A 76 -12.96 -13.09 1.40
N ASP A 77 -12.97 -12.66 2.67
CA ASP A 77 -14.15 -12.03 3.29
C ASP A 77 -14.54 -10.71 2.61
N LYS A 78 -13.59 -10.03 1.95
CA LYS A 78 -13.84 -8.83 1.13
C LYS A 78 -14.37 -9.16 -0.27
N LEU A 79 -14.31 -10.43 -0.68
CA LEU A 79 -14.67 -10.92 -2.02
C LEU A 79 -15.92 -11.80 -2.04
N GLU A 80 -16.35 -12.39 -0.92
CA GLU A 80 -17.54 -13.26 -0.84
C GLU A 80 -18.89 -12.56 -1.10
N GLY A 81 -18.90 -11.25 -1.42
CA GLY A 81 -20.05 -10.51 -1.95
C GLY A 81 -19.98 -10.20 -3.46
N VAL A 82 -19.02 -10.78 -4.19
CA VAL A 82 -18.64 -10.35 -5.54
C VAL A 82 -18.84 -11.49 -6.55
N ASP A 83 -20.08 -11.89 -6.79
CA ASP A 83 -20.44 -12.49 -8.08
C ASP A 83 -20.41 -11.38 -9.16
N ASP A 84 -19.60 -11.62 -10.21
CA ASP A 84 -19.47 -10.82 -11.45
C ASP A 84 -18.89 -9.39 -11.39
N LYS A 85 -18.18 -8.96 -10.33
CA LYS A 85 -17.60 -7.59 -10.29
C LYS A 85 -16.16 -7.47 -9.78
N ALA A 86 -15.23 -8.12 -10.47
CA ALA A 86 -13.83 -7.66 -10.56
C ALA A 86 -13.72 -6.16 -10.99
N SER A 87 -14.79 -5.58 -11.55
CA SER A 87 -14.84 -4.20 -12.04
C SER A 87 -15.23 -3.12 -11.00
N LYS A 88 -15.59 -3.44 -9.75
CA LYS A 88 -16.12 -2.41 -8.81
C LYS A 88 -15.32 -2.17 -7.52
N THR A 89 -14.38 -3.02 -7.12
CA THR A 89 -13.60 -2.83 -5.88
C THR A 89 -12.62 -1.64 -5.97
N VAL A 90 -12.36 -1.12 -7.18
CA VAL A 90 -11.63 0.13 -7.41
C VAL A 90 -12.41 1.37 -6.90
N LYS A 91 -13.72 1.26 -6.63
CA LYS A 91 -14.57 2.41 -6.25
C LYS A 91 -14.77 2.61 -4.75
N GLU A 92 -14.14 1.80 -3.91
CA GLU A 92 -14.26 1.89 -2.44
C GLU A 92 -12.88 1.92 -1.75
N LEU A 93 -11.88 2.49 -2.43
CA LEU A 93 -10.74 3.13 -1.76
C LEU A 93 -11.00 4.64 -1.81
N ASP A 94 -12.05 5.06 -1.11
CA ASP A 94 -12.32 6.46 -0.83
C ASP A 94 -11.14 7.00 0.02
N PRO A 95 -10.49 8.12 -0.36
CA PRO A 95 -9.37 8.72 0.38
C PRO A 95 -9.78 9.39 1.71
N GLU A 96 -10.67 8.75 2.48
CA GLU A 96 -11.03 9.16 3.83
C GLU A 96 -10.86 8.00 4.82
N THR A 97 -9.63 7.82 5.33
CA THR A 97 -9.47 7.45 6.73
C THR A 97 -8.56 8.47 7.39
N LYS A 98 -9.18 9.62 7.66
CA LYS A 98 -8.76 10.53 8.70
C LYS A 98 -9.42 10.05 9.99
N GLU A 99 -8.71 9.30 10.83
CA GLU A 99 -9.00 9.12 12.27
C GLU A 99 -7.81 8.34 12.87
N SER A 100 -7.19 8.70 13.99
CA SER A 100 -7.49 9.72 14.99
C SER A 100 -6.21 10.08 15.76
#